data_AF-A0A0X7K2J9-F1
#
_entry.id   AF-A0A0X7K2J9-F1
#
_cell.length_a   1.000
_cell.length_b   1.000
_cell.length_c   1.000
_cell.angle_alpha   90.00
_cell.angle_beta   90.00
_cell.angle_gamma   90.00
#
_symmetry.space_group_name_H-M   'P 1'
#
loop_
_entity.id
_entity.type
_entity.pdbx_description
1 polymer ?
#
loop_
_entity_poly.entity_id
_entity_poly.type
_entity_poly.pdbx_seq_one_letter_code
_entity_poly.pdbx_strand_id
1 'polypeptide(L)'
;MYPPMLPNEQTMNDLPYAIPCAEAKNQYGAKFYRCTWYSIPRNITQWNAQQQRNVTFSNHVSGKCVRGTCRASNGSGIYGMYGQNLSFSLSIYYYIYESEDGYPIAYRMDSGPNKKGKEVTYAQARTTLQNFLLDHGISNESVKDSIAAYSLDAHATIGSSVDSEPQVEKTPMTKPTKTIDVKEAWCNPQADDDCTINGKKVPKAELKQYLPTVYELEVLNAGGHCEYPICYDKDDNPIGIN
;
A
#
# COMPACT_ATOMS: atom_id res chain seq x y z
N MET A 1 -22.90 18.04 12.95
CA MET A 1 -21.70 18.78 13.43
C MET A 1 -20.51 17.85 13.29
N TYR A 2 -19.52 18.19 12.46
CA TYR A 2 -18.28 17.41 12.37
C TYR A 2 -17.47 17.62 13.68
N PRO A 3 -16.91 16.56 14.29
CA PRO A 3 -16.07 16.71 15.47
C PRO A 3 -14.89 17.64 15.15
N PRO A 4 -14.72 18.77 15.86
CA PRO A 4 -13.83 19.87 15.46
C PRO A 4 -12.33 19.61 15.61
N MET A 5 -11.88 18.36 15.68
CA MET A 5 -10.47 18.05 15.92
C MET A 5 -9.85 17.01 14.97
N LEU A 6 -10.62 16.34 14.11
CA LEU A 6 -10.05 15.37 13.18
C LEU A 6 -9.17 16.05 12.11
N PRO A 7 -8.05 15.44 11.71
CA PRO A 7 -7.16 16.00 10.69
C PRO A 7 -7.90 16.23 9.37
N ASN A 8 -7.53 17.30 8.68
CA ASN A 8 -8.13 17.69 7.39
C ASN A 8 -7.59 16.87 6.20
N GLU A 9 -6.58 16.02 6.43
CA GLU A 9 -5.92 15.18 5.43
C GLU A 9 -5.36 15.97 4.23
N GLN A 10 -5.01 17.24 4.43
CA GLN A 10 -4.24 17.98 3.42
C GLN A 10 -2.77 17.53 3.39
N THR A 11 -2.29 16.94 4.48
CA THR A 11 -0.95 16.35 4.61
C THR A 11 -1.05 15.04 5.41
N MET A 12 0.08 14.33 5.51
CA MET A 12 0.20 13.12 6.33
C MET A 12 0.35 13.40 7.83
N ASN A 13 0.49 14.67 8.20
CA ASN A 13 0.73 15.06 9.58
C ASN A 13 -0.46 14.69 10.45
N ASP A 14 -0.17 14.24 11.66
CA ASP A 14 -1.19 13.91 12.66
C ASP A 14 -2.11 12.74 12.25
N LEU A 15 -1.76 11.97 11.22
CA LEU A 15 -2.48 10.74 10.86
C LEU A 15 -1.94 9.53 11.65
N PRO A 16 -2.78 8.54 12.04
CA PRO A 16 -2.33 7.40 12.81
C PRO A 16 -1.27 6.58 12.08
N TYR A 17 -0.32 6.01 12.82
CA TYR A 17 0.78 5.23 12.23
C TYR A 17 0.30 4.04 11.39
N ALA A 18 -0.67 3.30 11.93
CA ALA A 18 -1.26 2.13 11.31
C ALA A 18 -2.76 2.06 11.62
N ILE A 19 -3.52 1.47 10.70
CA ILE A 19 -4.97 1.31 10.77
C ILE A 19 -5.29 -0.17 10.53
N PRO A 20 -6.00 -0.85 11.43
CA PRO A 20 -6.47 -2.21 11.17
C PRO A 20 -7.47 -2.21 10.00
N CYS A 21 -7.52 -3.29 9.22
CA CYS A 21 -8.53 -3.46 8.19
C CYS A 21 -9.67 -4.37 8.67
N ALA A 22 -10.91 -3.93 8.53
CA ALA A 22 -12.10 -4.71 8.92
C ALA A 22 -12.93 -5.16 7.72
N GLU A 23 -13.51 -6.36 7.76
CA GLU A 23 -14.53 -6.75 6.78
C GLU A 23 -15.77 -5.84 6.91
N ALA A 24 -16.26 -5.35 5.77
CA ALA A 24 -17.44 -4.53 5.64
C ALA A 24 -18.26 -4.99 4.43
N LYS A 25 -19.53 -4.56 4.39
CA LYS A 25 -20.42 -4.79 3.25
C LYS A 25 -20.82 -3.46 2.64
N ASN A 26 -20.83 -3.38 1.32
CA ASN A 26 -21.39 -2.23 0.62
C ASN A 26 -22.93 -2.31 0.60
N GLN A 27 -23.58 -1.31 0.02
CA GLN A 27 -25.05 -1.25 -0.12
C GLN A 27 -25.67 -2.42 -0.91
N TYR A 28 -24.86 -3.15 -1.69
CA TYR A 28 -25.26 -4.31 -2.47
C TYR A 28 -24.90 -5.65 -1.78
N GLY A 29 -24.41 -5.61 -0.54
CA GLY A 29 -24.01 -6.79 0.22
C GLY A 29 -22.65 -7.37 -0.16
N ALA A 30 -21.93 -6.77 -1.12
CA ALA A 30 -20.60 -7.24 -1.51
C ALA A 30 -19.58 -6.93 -0.40
N LYS A 31 -18.78 -7.95 -0.07
CA LYS A 31 -17.73 -7.86 0.96
C LYS A 31 -16.53 -7.08 0.44
N PHE A 32 -15.98 -6.22 1.30
CA PHE A 32 -14.71 -5.53 1.08
C PHE A 32 -14.06 -5.27 2.45
N TYR A 33 -12.77 -4.97 2.48
CA TYR A 33 -12.11 -4.57 3.71
C TYR A 33 -11.97 -3.06 3.77
N ARG A 34 -12.41 -2.50 4.89
CA ARG A 34 -12.25 -1.09 5.21
C ARG A 34 -10.97 -0.91 5.99
N CYS A 35 -9.98 -0.32 5.34
CA CYS A 35 -8.69 0.06 5.88
C CYS A 35 -8.60 1.59 6.02
N THR A 36 -9.62 2.21 6.61
CA THR A 36 -9.73 3.66 6.74
C THR A 36 -9.79 4.05 8.21
N TRP A 37 -9.13 5.15 8.58
CA TRP A 37 -9.17 5.63 9.97
C TRP A 37 -10.50 6.32 10.29
N TYR A 38 -11.17 6.85 9.26
CA TYR A 38 -12.54 7.36 9.34
C TYR A 38 -13.45 6.57 8.41
N SER A 39 -14.66 6.25 8.86
CA SER A 39 -15.58 5.41 8.09
C SER A 39 -16.26 6.17 6.95
N ILE A 40 -16.44 7.48 7.09
CA ILE A 40 -17.16 8.31 6.13
C ILE A 40 -16.15 9.00 5.20
N PRO A 41 -16.22 8.76 3.87
CA PRO A 41 -15.36 9.46 2.94
C PRO A 41 -15.63 10.97 2.97
N ARG A 42 -14.57 11.75 2.84
CA ARG A 42 -14.58 13.21 2.76
C ARG A 42 -13.85 13.64 1.49
N ASN A 43 -14.19 14.84 1.02
CA ASN A 43 -13.48 15.46 -0.09
C ASN A 43 -12.40 16.39 0.44
N ILE A 44 -11.20 16.27 -0.12
CA ILE A 44 -10.07 17.15 0.15
C ILE A 44 -9.88 18.03 -1.06
N THR A 45 -9.69 19.32 -0.83
CA THR A 45 -9.38 20.29 -1.88
C THR A 45 -7.97 20.81 -1.67
N GLN A 46 -7.13 20.70 -2.70
CA GLN A 46 -5.74 21.15 -2.69
C GLN A 46 -5.44 21.94 -3.97
N TRP A 47 -4.56 22.93 -3.85
CA TRP A 47 -4.02 23.63 -5.02
C TRP A 47 -3.07 22.70 -5.78
N ASN A 48 -3.32 22.47 -7.06
CA ASN A 48 -2.42 21.75 -7.93
C ASN A 48 -1.62 22.75 -8.78
N ALA A 49 -0.32 22.85 -8.51
CA ALA A 49 0.56 23.80 -9.19
C ALA A 49 0.75 23.50 -10.69
N GLN A 50 0.68 22.23 -11.11
CA GLN A 50 0.82 21.86 -12.53
C GLN A 50 -0.41 22.27 -13.34
N GLN A 51 -1.60 22.15 -12.76
CA GLN A 51 -2.88 22.47 -13.40
C GLN A 51 -3.35 23.91 -13.11
N GLN A 52 -2.65 24.65 -12.25
CA GLN A 52 -3.00 26.01 -11.82
C GLN A 52 -4.46 26.14 -11.35
N ARG A 53 -4.94 25.13 -10.61
CA ARG A 53 -6.31 25.10 -10.08
C ARG A 53 -6.42 24.30 -8.79
N ASN A 54 -7.51 24.53 -8.07
CA ASN A 54 -7.92 23.64 -6.99
C ASN A 54 -8.43 22.31 -7.56
N VAL A 55 -7.90 21.21 -7.05
CA VAL A 55 -8.34 19.85 -7.34
C VAL A 55 -9.00 19.29 -6.10
N THR A 56 -10.21 18.75 -6.28
CA THR A 56 -10.96 18.10 -5.21
C THR A 56 -11.00 16.60 -5.47
N PHE A 57 -10.65 15.81 -4.47
CA PHE A 57 -10.64 14.35 -4.56
C PHE A 57 -11.09 13.71 -3.24
N SER A 58 -11.53 12.46 -3.30
CA SER A 58 -11.93 11.72 -2.09
C SER A 58 -10.69 11.31 -1.28
N ASN A 59 -10.79 11.42 0.04
CA ASN A 59 -9.79 10.89 0.97
C ASN A 59 -9.77 9.36 1.06
N HIS A 60 -10.65 8.66 0.33
CA HIS A 60 -10.67 7.21 0.25
C HIS A 60 -10.34 6.74 -1.17
N VAL A 61 -9.54 5.68 -1.26
CA VAL A 61 -9.18 4.98 -2.49
C VAL A 61 -9.73 3.57 -2.41
N SER A 62 -10.48 3.15 -3.42
CA SER A 62 -10.95 1.77 -3.55
C SER A 62 -10.05 0.98 -4.48
N GLY A 63 -9.93 -0.32 -4.23
CA GLY A 63 -9.07 -1.18 -5.03
C GLY A 63 -9.25 -2.66 -4.72
N LYS A 64 -8.34 -3.47 -5.26
CA LYS A 64 -8.27 -4.90 -5.00
C LYS A 64 -6.83 -5.41 -4.92
N CYS A 65 -6.56 -6.30 -3.97
CA CYS A 65 -5.40 -7.15 -3.92
C CYS A 65 -5.68 -8.41 -4.73
N VAL A 66 -4.80 -8.70 -5.68
CA VAL A 66 -4.85 -9.91 -6.51
C VAL A 66 -3.42 -10.41 -6.68
N ARG A 67 -3.18 -11.68 -6.36
CA ARG A 67 -1.85 -12.33 -6.45
C ARG A 67 -0.76 -11.54 -5.71
N GLY A 68 -1.01 -11.16 -4.46
CA GLY A 68 -0.02 -10.47 -3.64
C GLY A 68 0.04 -8.95 -3.82
N THR A 69 -0.58 -8.38 -4.85
CA THR A 69 -0.47 -6.94 -5.16
C THR A 69 -1.82 -6.23 -5.07
N CYS A 70 -1.88 -5.17 -4.25
CA CYS A 70 -3.04 -4.30 -4.07
C CYS A 70 -3.02 -3.15 -5.06
N ARG A 71 -4.03 -3.01 -5.93
CA ARG A 71 -4.13 -1.96 -6.95
C ARG A 71 -5.40 -1.14 -6.79
N ALA A 72 -5.29 0.17 -6.96
CA ALA A 72 -6.44 1.06 -6.94
C ALA A 72 -7.30 0.91 -8.21
N SER A 73 -8.62 0.98 -8.05
CA SER A 73 -9.59 0.80 -9.14
C SER A 73 -9.59 1.95 -10.15
N ASN A 74 -9.17 3.14 -9.73
CA ASN A 74 -9.03 4.32 -10.59
C ASN A 74 -7.73 4.30 -11.44
N GLY A 75 -6.93 3.23 -11.36
CA GLY A 75 -5.66 3.12 -12.07
C GLY A 75 -4.53 3.95 -11.48
N SER A 76 -4.68 4.53 -10.28
CA SER A 76 -3.63 5.37 -9.66
C SER A 76 -2.44 4.58 -9.10
N GLY A 77 -2.35 3.28 -9.36
CA GLY A 77 -1.18 2.45 -9.09
C GLY A 77 -1.37 1.38 -8.02
N ILE A 78 -0.25 0.94 -7.46
CA ILE A 78 -0.15 -0.10 -6.43
C ILE A 78 -0.23 0.56 -5.04
N TYR A 79 -1.12 0.06 -4.20
CA TYR A 79 -1.39 0.52 -2.83
C TYR A 79 -1.05 -0.55 -1.80
N GLY A 80 0.04 -1.28 -2.07
CA GLY A 80 0.63 -2.24 -1.13
C GLY A 80 0.60 -3.70 -1.58
N MET A 81 0.89 -4.58 -0.63
CA MET A 81 1.06 -6.01 -0.86
C MET A 81 0.32 -6.81 0.20
N TYR A 82 -0.53 -7.73 -0.24
CA TYR A 82 -1.22 -8.63 0.66
C TYR A 82 -1.44 -9.96 -0.04
N GLY A 83 -1.04 -11.06 0.61
CA GLY A 83 -0.98 -12.38 -0.01
C GLY A 83 -2.34 -12.92 -0.45
N GLN A 84 -3.43 -12.42 0.13
CA GLN A 84 -4.78 -12.88 -0.14
C GLN A 84 -5.55 -11.93 -1.06
N ASN A 85 -6.50 -12.49 -1.82
CA ASN A 85 -7.38 -11.69 -2.66
C ASN A 85 -8.32 -10.86 -1.79
N LEU A 86 -8.34 -9.55 -2.01
CA LEU A 86 -9.00 -8.63 -1.11
C LEU A 86 -9.54 -7.42 -1.87
N SER A 87 -10.84 -7.17 -1.87
CA SER A 87 -11.36 -5.84 -2.26
C SER A 87 -11.23 -4.89 -1.09
N PHE A 88 -10.81 -3.65 -1.30
CA PHE A 88 -10.55 -2.72 -0.20
C PHE A 88 -11.05 -1.29 -0.45
N SER A 89 -11.25 -0.57 0.66
CA SER A 89 -11.28 0.89 0.74
C SER A 89 -10.17 1.33 1.69
N LEU A 90 -9.37 2.32 1.30
CA LEU A 90 -8.14 2.71 1.97
C LEU A 90 -8.09 4.23 2.13
N SER A 91 -7.66 4.73 3.29
CA SER A 91 -7.42 6.17 3.46
C SER A 91 -6.27 6.61 2.56
N ILE A 92 -6.35 7.81 1.98
CA ILE A 92 -5.20 8.41 1.30
C ILE A 92 -4.02 8.50 2.28
N TYR A 93 -2.80 8.46 1.77
CA TYR A 93 -1.59 8.38 2.57
C TYR A 93 -1.34 7.06 3.28
N TYR A 94 -2.07 5.99 2.91
CA TYR A 94 -1.79 4.65 3.40
C TYR A 94 -1.55 3.66 2.26
N TYR A 95 -0.89 2.56 2.61
CA TYR A 95 -0.74 1.36 1.78
C TYR A 95 -1.06 0.12 2.62
N ILE A 96 -1.56 -0.93 1.99
CA ILE A 96 -1.92 -2.19 2.67
C ILE A 96 -0.68 -3.08 2.76
N TYR A 97 -0.45 -3.66 3.93
CA TYR A 97 0.58 -4.68 4.13
C TYR A 97 0.07 -5.75 5.10
N GLU A 98 0.68 -6.93 5.05
CA GLU A 98 0.45 -7.97 6.03
C GLU A 98 1.07 -7.56 7.37
N SER A 99 0.36 -7.82 8.47
CA SER A 99 0.85 -7.61 9.82
C SER A 99 1.72 -8.78 10.30
N GLU A 100 2.40 -8.59 11.43
CA GLU A 100 3.20 -9.64 12.06
C GLU A 100 2.36 -10.91 12.37
N ASP A 101 1.06 -10.72 12.64
CA ASP A 101 0.06 -11.75 12.90
C ASP A 101 -0.78 -12.16 11.67
N GLY A 102 -0.39 -11.76 10.44
CA GLY A 102 -0.96 -12.27 9.18
C GLY A 102 -2.24 -11.56 8.68
N TYR A 103 -2.63 -10.46 9.32
CA TYR A 103 -3.84 -9.70 8.99
C TYR A 103 -3.52 -8.48 8.11
N PRO A 104 -4.47 -7.99 7.31
CA PRO A 104 -4.25 -6.77 6.55
C PRO A 104 -4.26 -5.54 7.46
N ILE A 105 -3.22 -4.72 7.36
CA ILE A 105 -3.08 -3.42 8.02
C ILE A 105 -2.77 -2.36 6.97
N ALA A 106 -3.36 -1.18 7.13
CA ALA A 106 -2.98 0.01 6.40
C ALA A 106 -1.88 0.76 7.16
N TYR A 107 -0.68 0.83 6.60
CA TYR A 107 0.45 1.61 7.11
C TYR A 107 0.54 2.96 6.41
N ARG A 108 0.90 4.01 7.15
CA ARG A 108 1.09 5.34 6.57
C ARG A 108 2.27 5.31 5.59
N MET A 109 2.17 6.02 4.46
CA MET A 109 3.11 5.92 3.32
C MET A 109 4.57 6.31 3.63
N ASP A 110 4.81 7.02 4.72
CA ASP A 110 6.13 7.39 5.24
C ASP A 110 6.69 6.37 6.27
N SER A 111 6.00 5.26 6.50
CA SER A 111 6.28 4.34 7.61
C SER A 111 5.95 2.88 7.27
N GLY A 112 6.06 1.98 8.27
CA GLY A 112 5.73 0.56 8.11
C GLY A 112 6.80 -0.30 7.42
N PRO A 113 6.57 -1.61 7.28
CA PRO A 113 7.59 -2.59 6.87
C PRO A 113 8.22 -2.29 5.51
N ASN A 114 7.40 -1.86 4.54
CA ASN A 114 7.85 -1.51 3.19
C ASN A 114 8.77 -0.26 3.17
N LYS A 115 8.71 0.58 4.20
CA LYS A 115 9.56 1.77 4.36
C LYS A 115 10.66 1.59 5.40
N LYS A 116 11.00 0.35 5.75
CA LYS A 116 11.95 0.01 6.84
C LYS A 116 11.52 0.58 8.20
N GLY A 117 10.22 0.88 8.34
CA GLY A 117 9.60 1.27 9.60
C GLY A 117 9.23 0.06 10.45
N LYS A 118 8.66 0.33 11.61
CA LYS A 118 8.22 -0.68 12.57
C LYS A 118 7.01 -1.47 12.04
N GLU A 119 7.11 -2.79 12.03
CA GLU A 119 5.95 -3.66 11.86
C GLU A 119 5.12 -3.69 13.15
N VAL A 120 3.80 -3.76 13.01
CA VAL A 120 2.88 -3.83 14.15
C VAL A 120 1.91 -4.98 13.98
N THR A 121 1.46 -5.52 15.10
CA THR A 121 0.36 -6.50 15.12
C THR A 121 -0.98 -5.81 14.84
N TYR A 122 -1.98 -6.60 14.45
CA TYR A 122 -3.33 -6.08 14.22
C TYR A 122 -3.92 -5.45 15.49
N ALA A 123 -3.66 -6.05 16.66
CA ALA A 123 -4.07 -5.50 17.95
C ALA A 123 -3.40 -4.15 18.25
N GLN A 124 -2.11 -3.98 17.93
CA GLN A 124 -1.40 -2.72 18.09
C GLN A 124 -1.95 -1.63 17.16
N ALA A 125 -2.25 -1.97 15.90
CA ALA A 125 -2.90 -1.03 14.97
C ALA A 125 -4.29 -0.61 15.48
N ARG A 126 -5.08 -1.55 16.03
CA ARG A 126 -6.38 -1.24 16.65
C ARG A 126 -6.27 -0.28 17.83
N THR A 127 -5.31 -0.50 18.73
CA THR A 127 -5.03 0.42 19.83
C THR A 127 -4.56 1.78 19.32
N THR A 128 -3.74 1.81 18.26
CA THR A 128 -3.28 3.05 17.62
C THR A 128 -4.46 3.87 17.10
N LEU A 129 -5.39 3.23 16.37
CA LEU A 129 -6.59 3.89 15.87
C LEU A 129 -7.50 4.35 17.01
N GLN A 130 -7.67 3.53 18.05
CA GLN A 130 -8.48 3.88 19.21
C GLN A 130 -7.96 5.13 19.91
N ASN A 131 -6.65 5.17 20.23
CA ASN A 131 -6.03 6.31 20.89
C ASN A 131 -6.10 7.55 20.01
N PHE A 132 -5.80 7.42 18.73
CA PHE A 132 -5.95 8.51 17.76
C PHE A 132 -7.36 9.13 17.82
N LEU A 133 -8.43 8.32 17.76
CA LEU A 133 -9.78 8.88 17.83
C LEU A 133 -10.06 9.59 19.16
N LEU A 134 -9.58 9.04 20.29
CA LEU A 134 -9.73 9.65 21.62
C LEU A 134 -8.96 10.96 21.74
N ASP A 135 -7.71 10.99 21.28
CA ASP A 135 -6.82 12.16 21.30
C ASP A 135 -7.40 13.32 20.47
N HIS A 136 -8.17 12.98 19.43
CA HIS A 136 -8.92 13.93 18.60
C HIS A 136 -10.36 14.20 19.10
N GLY A 137 -10.64 13.92 20.37
CA GLY A 137 -11.86 14.34 21.06
C GLY A 137 -13.13 13.56 20.70
N ILE A 138 -13.01 12.39 20.07
CA ILE A 138 -14.14 11.50 19.85
C ILE A 138 -14.52 10.84 21.19
N SER A 139 -15.81 10.81 21.53
CA SER A 139 -16.27 10.24 22.80
C SER A 139 -15.95 8.75 22.91
N ASN A 140 -15.73 8.27 24.13
CA ASN A 140 -15.44 6.85 24.39
C ASN A 140 -16.51 5.91 23.78
N GLU A 141 -17.78 6.30 23.82
CA GLU A 141 -18.89 5.54 23.24
C GLU A 141 -18.75 5.45 21.73
N SER A 142 -18.51 6.59 21.07
CA SER A 142 -18.35 6.66 19.62
C SER A 142 -17.09 5.92 19.13
N VAL A 143 -16.00 5.96 19.92
CA VAL A 143 -14.78 5.19 19.64
C VAL A 143 -15.04 3.70 19.79
N LYS A 144 -15.74 3.25 20.83
CA LYS A 144 -16.10 1.83 21.00
C LYS A 144 -16.86 1.29 19.79
N ASP A 145 -17.85 2.01 19.31
CA ASP A 145 -18.63 1.61 18.13
C ASP A 145 -17.76 1.56 16.87
N SER A 146 -16.89 2.56 16.70
CA SER A 146 -15.97 2.63 15.54
C SER A 146 -14.97 1.47 15.55
N ILE A 147 -14.41 1.15 16.72
CA ILE A 147 -13.38 0.13 16.90
C ILE A 147 -13.95 -1.29 16.99
N ALA A 148 -15.25 -1.44 17.29
CA ALA A 148 -15.94 -2.73 17.33
C ALA A 148 -15.90 -3.45 15.98
N ALA A 149 -15.98 -2.72 14.87
CA ALA A 149 -15.86 -3.29 13.53
C ALA A 149 -14.51 -3.97 13.29
N TYR A 150 -13.48 -3.62 14.07
CA TYR A 150 -12.13 -4.11 13.95
C TYR A 150 -11.78 -5.16 15.02
N SER A 151 -12.74 -5.76 15.73
CA SER A 151 -12.40 -6.92 16.56
C SER A 151 -12.09 -8.11 15.64
N LEU A 152 -10.95 -8.76 15.86
CA LEU A 152 -10.69 -10.10 15.35
C LEU A 152 -11.63 -11.07 16.07
N ASP A 153 -12.92 -11.10 15.74
CA ASP A 153 -13.85 -12.20 16.06
C ASP A 153 -15.28 -11.94 15.57
N ALA A 154 -15.52 -12.27 14.30
CA ALA A 154 -16.75 -12.95 13.91
C ALA A 154 -16.48 -14.23 13.08
N HIS A 155 -15.21 -14.52 12.77
CA HIS A 155 -14.82 -15.66 11.93
C HIS A 155 -13.56 -16.42 12.39
N ALA A 156 -12.91 -16.07 13.51
CA ALA A 156 -11.71 -16.80 13.96
C ALA A 156 -12.01 -18.15 14.66
N THR A 157 -13.28 -18.59 14.68
CA THR A 157 -13.72 -19.89 15.23
C THR A 157 -14.58 -20.73 14.28
N ILE A 158 -14.41 -20.61 12.96
CA ILE A 158 -14.94 -21.61 12.02
C ILE A 158 -13.92 -21.84 10.91
N GLY A 159 -13.17 -22.94 10.98
CA GLY A 159 -12.32 -23.35 9.86
C GLY A 159 -11.15 -24.30 10.14
N SER A 160 -11.00 -24.89 11.33
CA SER A 160 -10.18 -26.11 11.45
C SER A 160 -10.94 -27.28 10.82
N SER A 161 -10.80 -27.47 9.51
CA SER A 161 -10.98 -28.78 8.86
C SER A 161 -10.53 -28.78 7.40
N VAL A 162 -9.37 -29.42 7.19
CA VAL A 162 -9.04 -30.39 6.12
C VAL A 162 -8.77 -29.87 4.69
N ASP A 163 -7.50 -30.03 4.31
CA ASP A 163 -6.90 -30.30 3.00
C ASP A 163 -7.07 -29.32 1.84
N SER A 164 -6.06 -28.46 1.66
CA SER A 164 -5.10 -28.55 0.53
C SER A 164 -4.16 -27.34 0.61
N GLU A 165 -2.91 -27.55 1.02
CA GLU A 165 -1.86 -26.53 0.87
C GLU A 165 -1.52 -26.34 -0.62
N PRO A 166 -1.59 -25.12 -1.18
CA PRO A 166 -0.56 -24.67 -2.08
C PRO A 166 0.52 -24.03 -1.23
N GLN A 167 1.72 -24.62 -1.24
CA GLN A 167 2.90 -23.97 -0.69
C GLN A 167 3.09 -22.62 -1.37
N VAL A 168 2.75 -21.54 -0.67
CA VAL A 168 3.10 -20.19 -1.06
C VAL A 168 4.57 -20.02 -0.71
N GLU A 169 5.44 -20.12 -1.72
CA GLU A 169 6.80 -19.60 -1.63
C GLU A 169 6.70 -18.12 -1.24
N LYS A 170 7.06 -17.81 0.00
CA LYS A 170 7.40 -16.45 0.44
C LYS A 170 8.62 -16.03 -0.38
N THR A 171 8.43 -15.38 -1.52
CA THR A 171 9.54 -14.69 -2.19
C THR A 171 9.64 -13.28 -1.61
N PRO A 172 10.56 -13.00 -0.68
CA PRO A 172 10.86 -11.63 -0.25
C PRO A 172 11.33 -10.81 -1.44
N MET A 173 11.21 -9.47 -1.37
CA MET A 173 11.90 -8.57 -2.29
C MET A 173 13.37 -8.99 -2.39
N THR A 174 13.74 -9.58 -3.52
CA THR A 174 15.07 -10.14 -3.71
C THR A 174 16.07 -9.00 -3.83
N LYS A 175 17.02 -8.96 -2.91
CA LYS A 175 18.25 -8.18 -3.08
C LYS A 175 18.98 -8.69 -4.34
N PRO A 176 19.54 -7.80 -5.19
CA PRO A 176 20.33 -8.23 -6.33
C PRO A 176 21.40 -9.24 -5.89
N THR A 177 21.45 -10.38 -6.57
CA THR A 177 22.40 -11.45 -6.24
C THR A 177 23.81 -11.11 -6.73
N LYS A 178 23.95 -10.19 -7.69
CA LYS A 178 25.23 -9.68 -8.17
C LYS A 178 25.49 -8.29 -7.60
N THR A 179 26.59 -8.15 -6.88
CA THR A 179 27.15 -6.87 -6.44
C THR A 179 28.01 -6.26 -7.53
N ILE A 180 27.38 -5.83 -8.62
CA ILE A 180 28.02 -4.94 -9.60
C ILE A 180 27.44 -3.54 -9.46
N ASP A 181 28.28 -2.53 -9.70
CA ASP A 181 27.82 -1.14 -9.80
C ASP A 181 27.13 -0.95 -11.16
N VAL A 182 25.80 -0.85 -11.15
CA VAL A 182 24.97 -0.69 -12.36
C VAL A 182 24.90 0.80 -12.69
N LYS A 183 25.67 1.22 -13.69
CA LYS A 183 25.74 2.62 -14.13
C LYS A 183 24.74 2.93 -15.24
N GLU A 184 24.48 1.94 -16.08
CA GLU A 184 23.53 2.03 -17.18
C GLU A 184 22.77 0.70 -17.30
N ALA A 185 21.47 0.82 -17.55
CA ALA A 185 20.60 -0.31 -17.81
C ALA A 185 19.60 0.14 -18.87
N TRP A 186 19.34 -0.72 -19.86
CA TRP A 186 18.36 -0.44 -20.89
C TRP A 186 17.71 -1.74 -21.34
N CYS A 187 16.45 -1.67 -21.71
CA CYS A 187 15.71 -2.79 -22.29
C CYS A 187 14.79 -2.27 -23.38
N ASN A 188 14.73 -3.01 -24.48
CA ASN A 188 13.75 -2.75 -25.51
C ASN A 188 12.35 -3.16 -25.01
N PRO A 189 11.38 -2.24 -24.91
CA PRO A 189 10.02 -2.59 -24.45
C PRO A 189 9.26 -3.51 -25.41
N GLN A 190 9.68 -3.58 -26.68
CA GLN A 190 9.02 -4.34 -27.74
C GLN A 190 9.68 -5.68 -28.07
N ALA A 191 10.83 -5.99 -27.47
CA ALA A 191 11.55 -7.25 -27.68
C ALA A 191 11.79 -7.98 -26.35
N ASP A 192 11.49 -9.27 -26.29
CA ASP A 192 11.51 -10.02 -25.03
C ASP A 192 12.91 -10.22 -24.41
N ASP A 193 13.98 -10.16 -25.21
CA ASP A 193 15.36 -10.49 -24.78
C ASP A 193 16.42 -9.44 -25.20
N ASP A 194 16.03 -8.19 -25.42
CA ASP A 194 16.99 -7.13 -25.77
C ASP A 194 17.20 -6.17 -24.59
N CYS A 195 17.91 -6.66 -23.58
CA CYS A 195 18.30 -5.90 -22.39
C CYS A 195 19.82 -5.83 -22.26
N THR A 196 20.32 -4.71 -21.74
CA THR A 196 21.73 -4.48 -21.46
C THR A 196 21.94 -3.91 -20.07
N ILE A 197 22.96 -4.39 -19.37
CA ILE A 197 23.49 -3.82 -18.12
C ILE A 197 24.96 -3.46 -18.37
N ASN A 198 25.34 -2.19 -18.20
CA ASN A 198 26.69 -1.71 -18.47
C ASN A 198 27.23 -2.14 -19.85
N GLY A 199 26.40 -1.99 -20.89
CA GLY A 199 26.71 -2.35 -22.27
C GLY A 199 26.75 -3.85 -22.58
N LYS A 200 26.50 -4.73 -21.60
CA LYS A 200 26.48 -6.19 -21.78
C LYS A 200 25.06 -6.70 -21.89
N LYS A 201 24.79 -7.51 -22.93
CA LYS A 201 23.50 -8.17 -23.09
C LYS A 201 23.21 -9.10 -21.91
N VAL A 202 21.99 -8.99 -21.39
CA VAL A 202 21.46 -9.84 -20.34
C VAL A 202 20.04 -10.28 -20.71
N PRO A 203 19.63 -11.52 -20.41
CA PRO A 203 18.24 -11.93 -20.56
C PRO A 203 17.33 -11.13 -19.62
N LYS A 204 16.11 -10.80 -20.07
CA LYS A 204 15.14 -10.04 -19.26
C LYS A 204 14.81 -10.74 -17.93
N ALA A 205 14.73 -12.07 -17.94
CA ALA A 205 14.50 -12.89 -16.74
C ALA A 205 15.62 -12.80 -15.69
N GLU A 206 16.83 -12.37 -16.09
CA GLU A 206 18.00 -12.24 -15.22
C GLU A 206 18.18 -10.82 -14.66
N LEU A 207 17.39 -9.83 -15.08
CA LEU A 207 17.52 -8.45 -14.59
C LEU A 207 17.41 -8.34 -13.07
N LYS A 208 16.57 -9.16 -12.44
CA LYS A 208 16.44 -9.26 -10.98
C LYS A 208 17.73 -9.63 -10.24
N GLN A 209 18.73 -10.16 -10.95
CA GLN A 209 20.05 -10.44 -10.38
C GLN A 209 20.89 -9.17 -10.22
N TYR A 210 20.58 -8.12 -10.99
CA TYR A 210 21.36 -6.88 -11.10
C TYR A 210 20.64 -5.68 -10.48
N LEU A 211 19.32 -5.59 -10.66
CA LEU A 211 18.50 -4.47 -10.22
C LEU A 211 17.44 -4.94 -9.22
N PRO A 212 17.21 -4.18 -8.14
CA PRO A 212 16.16 -4.50 -7.18
C PRO A 212 14.78 -4.26 -7.78
N THR A 213 13.76 -4.94 -7.27
CA THR A 213 12.38 -4.58 -7.60
C THR A 213 12.01 -3.26 -6.91
N VAL A 214 11.44 -2.32 -7.65
CA VAL A 214 11.03 -0.99 -7.16
C VAL A 214 9.59 -0.70 -7.56
N TYR A 215 8.92 0.14 -6.79
CA TYR A 215 7.56 0.56 -7.08
C TYR A 215 7.58 1.77 -8.01
N GLU A 216 6.97 1.66 -9.20
CA GLU A 216 6.91 2.76 -10.17
C GLU A 216 6.38 4.07 -9.57
N LEU A 217 5.39 4.01 -8.67
CA LEU A 217 4.87 5.21 -8.01
C LEU A 217 5.90 5.87 -7.05
N GLU A 218 6.77 5.09 -6.41
CA GLU A 218 7.86 5.65 -5.60
C GLU A 218 8.87 6.38 -6.47
N VAL A 219 9.15 5.80 -7.63
CA VAL A 219 10.03 6.38 -8.65
C VAL A 219 9.44 7.69 -9.19
N LEU A 220 8.18 7.67 -9.60
CA LEU A 220 7.46 8.85 -10.09
C LEU A 220 7.36 9.95 -9.01
N ASN A 221 7.05 9.60 -7.77
CA ASN A 221 6.96 10.56 -6.66
C ASN A 221 8.32 11.16 -6.27
N ALA A 222 9.42 10.44 -6.51
CA ALA A 222 10.78 10.95 -6.35
C ALA A 222 11.27 11.76 -7.56
N GLY A 223 10.43 11.95 -8.59
CA GLY A 223 10.75 12.68 -9.82
C GLY A 223 11.45 11.85 -10.89
N GLY A 224 11.55 10.53 -10.72
CA GLY A 224 12.03 9.58 -11.72
C GLY A 224 10.92 9.10 -12.66
N HIS A 225 11.24 8.09 -13.47
CA HIS A 225 10.30 7.48 -14.43
C HIS A 225 10.61 5.99 -14.63
N CYS A 226 9.70 5.25 -15.27
CA CYS A 226 9.91 3.84 -15.59
C CYS A 226 9.68 3.54 -17.07
N GLU A 227 10.60 2.79 -17.67
CA GLU A 227 10.50 2.21 -19.01
C GLU A 227 10.54 0.68 -18.88
N TYR A 228 9.39 0.02 -19.04
CA TYR A 228 9.26 -1.40 -18.72
C TYR A 228 10.37 -2.27 -19.35
N PRO A 229 11.11 -3.07 -18.56
CA PRO A 229 10.91 -3.35 -17.13
C PRO A 229 11.79 -2.53 -16.16
N ILE A 230 12.54 -1.53 -16.60
CA ILE A 230 13.51 -0.77 -15.78
C ILE A 230 12.91 0.55 -15.30
N CYS A 231 13.25 0.95 -14.08
CA CYS A 231 12.95 2.26 -13.53
C CYS A 231 14.21 3.07 -13.28
N TYR A 232 14.09 4.38 -13.50
CA TYR A 232 15.15 5.37 -13.41
C TYR A 232 14.81 6.46 -12.40
N ASP A 233 15.80 6.98 -11.67
CA ASP A 233 15.61 8.15 -10.83
C ASP A 233 15.48 9.45 -11.65
N LYS A 234 15.38 10.58 -10.95
CA LYS A 234 15.26 11.91 -11.54
C LYS A 234 16.47 12.36 -12.36
N ASP A 235 17.60 11.67 -12.23
CA ASP A 235 18.88 11.95 -12.89
C ASP A 235 19.20 10.87 -13.96
N ASP A 236 18.18 10.12 -14.40
CA ASP A 236 18.24 9.03 -15.39
C ASP A 236 19.11 7.83 -14.98
N ASN A 237 19.40 7.64 -13.68
CA ASN A 237 20.14 6.47 -13.22
C ASN A 237 19.21 5.28 -12.96
N PRO A 238 19.57 4.06 -13.39
CA PRO A 238 18.75 2.88 -13.16
C PRO A 238 18.70 2.52 -11.68
N ILE A 239 17.50 2.52 -11.10
CA ILE A 239 17.28 2.29 -9.67
C ILE A 239 16.56 0.97 -9.38
N GLY A 240 15.95 0.35 -10.38
CA GLY A 240 15.30 -0.95 -10.19
C GLY A 240 14.52 -1.45 -11.39
N ILE A 241 13.73 -2.50 -11.16
CA ILE A 241 12.77 -3.06 -12.11
C ILE A 241 11.34 -3.03 -11.55
N ASN A 242 10.32 -2.78 -12.39
CA ASN A 242 8.88 -2.76 -12.00
C ASN A 242 8.08 -3.99 -12.42
#